data_AF-A0A958Q788-F1
#
_entry.id   AF-A0A958Q788-F1
#
_cell.length_a   1.000
_cell.length_b   1.000
_cell.length_c   1.000
_cell.angle_alpha   90.00
_cell.angle_beta   90.00
_cell.angle_gamma   90.00
#
_symmetry.space_group_name_H-M   'P 1'
#
loop_
_entity.id
_entity.type
_entity.pdbx_description
1 polymer ?
#
loop_
_entity_poly.entity_id
_entity_poly.type
_entity_poly.pdbx_seq_one_letter_code
_entity_poly.pdbx_strand_id
1 'polypeptide(L)'
;HSPQYYDGVLSPLFFFSLFAFIKRPFRSWVIFGGLLLFGYTYTALFLSGPRIRYLSPLFGIGVMFAVFGVWNLAKKFAVKEKAEVLGTFFLIQLAFSLFYLFGLFTERGLVPYLFQNQTKEAYLSEHVFDYNLARELDQISSEHEVAYLLGTGNRFYYYSTPILSGGHQSATLLLRWMRKASDPEQFVRELRMRNITYIVAHQERMQESFRTILNKQDLQVWNTFATQYLHPVGSLGPYVIFTLKEPEVVVNEEGDHELS
;
A
#
# COMPACT_ATOMS: atom_id res chain seq x y z
N HIS A 1 -4.82 10.51 2.09
CA HIS A 1 -3.60 10.82 1.32
C HIS A 1 -3.91 10.80 -0.17
N SER A 2 -3.90 11.97 -0.83
CA SER A 2 -4.06 12.05 -2.28
C SER A 2 -2.72 11.69 -2.95
N PRO A 3 -2.65 10.70 -3.85
CA PRO A 3 -1.40 10.23 -4.45
C PRO A 3 -0.67 11.27 -5.32
N GLN A 4 -1.29 12.42 -5.55
CA GLN A 4 -0.81 13.51 -6.39
C GLN A 4 0.16 14.46 -5.67
N TYR A 5 0.21 14.44 -4.33
CA TYR A 5 1.09 15.31 -3.56
C TYR A 5 2.32 14.55 -3.06
N TYR A 6 3.44 15.26 -3.03
CA TYR A 6 4.69 14.74 -2.50
C TYR A 6 4.53 14.39 -1.02
N ASP A 7 4.57 13.10 -0.71
CA ASP A 7 4.35 12.56 0.64
C ASP A 7 5.64 12.50 1.47
N GLY A 8 6.60 13.36 1.16
CA GLY A 8 7.93 13.31 1.74
C GLY A 8 8.33 14.56 2.49
N VAL A 9 9.17 14.37 3.51
CA VAL A 9 9.81 15.46 4.23
C VAL A 9 11.27 15.51 3.78
N LEU A 10 11.62 16.58 3.05
CA LEU A 10 13.01 16.83 2.67
C LEU A 10 13.75 17.44 3.86
N SER A 11 14.89 16.86 4.21
CA SER A 11 15.75 17.42 5.23
C SER A 11 16.37 18.76 4.77
N PRO A 12 16.53 19.75 5.67
CA PRO A 12 17.27 20.98 5.40
C PRO A 12 18.69 20.75 4.85
N LEU A 13 19.26 19.57 5.14
CA LEU A 13 20.56 19.11 4.65
C LEU A 13 20.67 19.18 3.12
N PHE A 14 19.60 18.90 2.37
CA PHE A 14 19.66 18.93 0.91
C PHE A 14 19.88 20.34 0.34
N PHE A 15 19.53 21.41 1.06
CA PHE A 15 19.87 22.77 0.64
C PHE A 15 21.39 22.98 0.53
N PHE A 16 22.16 22.34 1.43
CA PHE A 16 23.61 22.46 1.44
C PHE A 16 24.30 21.74 0.27
N SER A 17 23.58 20.86 -0.44
CA SER A 17 24.11 20.20 -1.64
C SER A 17 24.48 21.18 -2.76
N LEU A 18 23.82 22.34 -2.81
CA LEU A 18 24.13 23.41 -3.77
C LEU A 18 25.54 23.99 -3.56
N PHE A 19 26.04 23.99 -2.32
CA PHE A 19 27.36 24.51 -1.98
C PHE A 19 28.50 23.59 -2.46
N ALA A 20 28.18 22.35 -2.89
CA ALA A 20 29.13 21.45 -3.53
C ALA A 20 29.72 22.06 -4.82
N PHE A 21 28.97 22.94 -5.49
CA PHE A 21 29.32 23.55 -6.78
C PHE A 21 29.92 24.98 -6.65
N ILE A 22 30.41 25.37 -5.48
CA ILE A 22 30.97 26.73 -5.28
C ILE A 22 32.41 26.85 -5.78
N LYS A 23 33.21 25.78 -5.75
CA LYS A 23 34.64 25.84 -6.13
C LYS A 23 34.87 25.34 -7.55
N ARG A 24 35.54 26.18 -8.36
CA ARG A 24 36.15 25.80 -9.63
C ARG A 24 37.66 25.57 -9.48
N PRO A 25 38.27 24.68 -10.28
CA PRO A 25 37.62 23.76 -11.22
C PRO A 25 36.82 22.68 -10.49
N PHE A 26 35.69 22.29 -11.06
CA PHE A 26 34.87 21.22 -10.50
C PHE A 26 35.60 19.89 -10.63
N ARG A 27 35.61 19.10 -9.56
CA ARG A 27 36.12 17.72 -9.61
C ARG A 27 35.16 16.90 -10.47
N SER A 28 35.69 16.01 -11.32
CA SER A 28 34.88 15.23 -12.27
C SER A 28 33.74 14.45 -11.60
N TRP A 29 33.95 13.94 -10.38
CA TRP A 29 32.92 13.25 -9.62
C TRP A 29 31.77 14.16 -9.15
N VAL A 30 32.03 15.46 -8.90
CA VAL A 30 31.00 16.44 -8.50
C VAL A 30 30.09 16.75 -9.69
N ILE A 31 30.68 16.86 -10.89
CA ILE A 31 29.91 17.06 -12.12
C ILE A 31 29.05 15.82 -12.41
N PHE A 32 29.67 14.63 -12.42
CA PHE A 32 28.97 13.38 -12.70
C PHE A 32 27.87 13.10 -11.67
N GLY A 33 28.19 13.15 -10.38
CA GLY A 33 27.20 12.93 -9.31
C GLY A 33 26.11 14.00 -9.28
N GLY A 34 26.44 15.24 -9.65
CA GLY A 34 25.48 16.34 -9.75
C GLY A 34 24.50 16.15 -10.89
N LEU A 35 25.01 15.76 -12.08
CA LEU A 35 24.18 15.40 -13.23
C LEU A 35 23.29 14.21 -12.92
N LEU A 36 23.81 13.20 -12.23
CA LEU A 36 23.02 12.03 -11.84
C LEU A 36 21.94 12.39 -10.82
N LEU A 37 22.27 13.17 -9.79
CA LEU A 37 21.31 13.65 -8.78
C LEU A 37 20.21 14.49 -9.43
N PHE A 38 20.59 15.46 -10.28
CA PHE A 38 19.64 16.34 -10.97
C PHE A 38 18.80 15.58 -11.99
N GLY A 39 19.43 14.81 -12.88
CA GLY A 39 18.76 14.06 -13.93
C GLY A 39 17.79 13.03 -13.36
N TYR A 40 18.22 12.28 -12.34
CA TYR A 40 17.33 11.32 -11.69
C TYR A 40 16.19 12.03 -10.95
N THR A 41 16.45 13.10 -10.18
CA THR A 41 15.38 13.86 -9.48
C THR A 41 14.36 14.40 -10.48
N TYR A 42 14.83 14.93 -11.61
CA TYR A 42 13.98 15.37 -12.70
C TYR A 42 13.11 14.22 -13.23
N THR A 43 13.71 13.06 -13.55
CA THR A 43 12.92 11.91 -14.01
C THR A 43 11.93 11.40 -12.96
N ALA A 44 12.31 11.37 -11.68
CA ALA A 44 11.46 10.89 -10.60
C ALA A 44 10.25 11.81 -10.36
N LEU A 45 10.44 13.13 -10.44
CA LEU A 45 9.36 14.10 -10.24
C LEU A 45 8.42 14.21 -11.45
N PHE A 46 8.97 14.17 -12.67
CA PHE A 46 8.20 14.47 -13.88
C PHE A 46 7.71 13.23 -14.64
N LEU A 47 8.44 12.10 -14.64
CA LEU A 47 8.06 10.92 -15.43
C LEU A 47 7.27 9.88 -14.63
N SER A 48 7.60 9.68 -13.35
CA SER A 48 7.05 8.57 -12.54
C SER A 48 5.93 9.00 -11.58
N GLY A 49 5.63 10.30 -11.51
CA GLY A 49 4.79 10.92 -10.49
C GLY A 49 5.53 11.07 -9.14
N PRO A 50 5.24 12.12 -8.35
CA PRO A 50 6.02 12.50 -7.17
C PRO A 50 5.80 11.54 -6.00
N ARG A 51 6.37 10.33 -6.08
CA ARG A 51 6.35 9.34 -4.99
C ARG A 51 7.73 9.29 -4.34
N ILE A 52 7.74 9.38 -3.01
CA ILE A 52 8.97 9.42 -2.21
C ILE A 52 9.85 8.18 -2.43
N ARG A 53 9.24 7.01 -2.69
CA ARG A 53 9.93 5.74 -2.91
C ARG A 53 10.90 5.79 -4.09
N TYR A 54 10.63 6.63 -5.08
CA TYR A 54 11.51 6.76 -6.24
C TYR A 54 12.76 7.57 -5.92
N LEU A 55 12.69 8.50 -4.96
CA LEU A 55 13.84 9.29 -4.52
C LEU A 55 14.76 8.56 -3.53
N SER A 56 14.34 7.41 -2.99
CA SER A 56 15.11 6.64 -2.01
C SER A 56 16.57 6.38 -2.43
N PRO A 57 16.87 5.95 -3.68
CA PRO A 57 18.25 5.74 -4.12
C PRO A 57 19.11 7.01 -4.15
N LEU A 58 18.49 8.19 -4.22
CA LEU A 58 19.21 9.46 -4.28
C LEU A 58 19.64 10.01 -2.94
N PHE A 59 19.06 9.53 -1.84
CA PHE A 59 19.38 10.08 -0.52
C PHE A 59 20.86 9.94 -0.19
N GLY A 60 21.48 8.81 -0.49
CA GLY A 60 22.92 8.62 -0.25
C GLY A 60 23.77 9.65 -0.99
N ILE A 61 23.47 9.90 -2.27
CA ILE A 61 24.19 10.86 -3.10
C ILE A 61 23.94 12.29 -2.62
N GLY A 62 22.69 12.65 -2.36
CA GLY A 62 22.35 13.98 -1.87
C GLY A 62 22.98 14.28 -0.50
N VAL A 63 23.09 13.29 0.39
CA VAL A 63 23.82 13.43 1.67
C VAL A 63 25.31 13.67 1.43
N MET A 64 25.95 12.91 0.55
CA MET A 64 27.35 13.13 0.19
C MET A 64 27.59 14.55 -0.35
N PHE A 65 26.71 15.03 -1.23
CA PHE A 65 26.80 16.39 -1.78
C PHE A 65 26.57 17.46 -0.72
N ALA A 66 25.64 17.27 0.20
CA ALA A 66 25.40 18.19 1.29
C ALA A 66 26.61 18.30 2.24
N VAL A 67 27.17 17.16 2.67
CA VAL A 67 28.38 17.14 3.52
C VAL A 67 29.55 17.79 2.80
N PHE A 68 29.74 17.49 1.52
CA PHE A 68 30.80 18.11 0.72
C PHE A 68 30.58 19.62 0.54
N GLY A 69 29.33 20.06 0.36
CA GLY A 69 28.95 21.46 0.26
C GLY A 69 29.23 22.23 1.55
N VAL A 70 28.84 21.68 2.70
CA VAL A 70 29.18 22.25 4.02
C VAL A 70 30.69 22.32 4.21
N TRP A 71 31.43 21.26 3.85
CA TRP A 71 32.89 21.26 3.93
C TRP A 71 33.54 22.35 3.06
N ASN A 72 33.03 22.56 1.86
CA ASN A 72 33.49 23.63 0.97
C ASN A 72 33.20 25.02 1.53
N LEU A 73 32.04 25.21 2.17
CA LEU A 73 31.69 26.44 2.85
C LEU A 73 32.61 26.70 4.04
N ALA A 74 32.80 25.68 4.89
CA ALA A 74 33.61 25.76 6.11
C ALA A 74 35.10 26.04 5.83
N LYS A 75 35.62 25.65 4.66
CA LYS A 75 36.99 25.97 4.21
C LYS A 75 37.25 27.47 3.98
N LYS A 76 36.22 28.30 3.89
CA LYS A 76 36.37 29.75 3.70
C LYS A 76 36.65 30.50 5.01
N PHE A 77 36.54 29.81 6.14
CA PHE A 77 36.61 30.38 7.48
C PHE A 77 37.89 29.94 8.21
N ALA A 78 38.30 30.69 9.23
CA ALA A 78 39.41 30.33 10.10
C ALA A 78 39.10 29.05 10.90
N VAL A 79 40.12 28.42 11.52
CA VAL A 79 39.96 27.12 12.20
C VAL A 79 38.87 27.13 13.27
N LYS A 80 38.76 28.20 14.06
CA LYS A 80 37.73 28.36 15.10
C LYS A 80 36.33 28.47 14.49
N GLU A 81 36.15 29.39 13.56
CA GLU A 81 34.90 29.63 12.82
C GLU A 81 34.45 28.39 12.01
N LYS A 82 35.40 27.61 11.49
CA LYS A 82 35.13 26.34 10.79
C LYS A 82 34.46 25.33 11.71
N ALA A 83 34.91 25.21 12.96
CA ALA A 83 34.31 24.33 13.95
C ALA A 83 32.90 24.80 14.31
N GLU A 84 32.69 26.12 14.41
CA GLU A 84 31.38 26.72 14.65
C GLU A 84 30.41 26.41 13.49
N VAL A 85 30.80 26.65 12.23
CA VAL A 85 29.94 26.36 11.06
C VAL A 85 29.53 24.88 11.00
N LEU A 86 30.48 23.97 11.23
CA LEU A 86 30.19 22.52 11.24
C LEU A 86 29.30 22.13 12.43
N GLY A 87 29.56 22.70 13.61
CA GLY A 87 28.76 22.50 14.82
C GLY A 87 27.33 23.00 14.64
N THR A 88 27.13 24.20 14.12
CA THR A 88 25.82 24.77 13.83
C THR A 88 25.05 23.91 12.82
N PHE A 89 25.71 23.48 11.73
CA PHE A 89 25.08 22.57 10.77
C PHE A 89 24.61 21.26 11.42
N PHE A 90 25.47 20.65 12.24
CA PHE A 90 25.13 19.42 12.97
C PHE A 90 23.96 19.66 13.94
N LEU A 91 23.95 20.76 14.70
CA LEU A 91 22.88 21.11 15.62
C LEU A 91 21.55 21.34 14.92
N ILE A 92 21.54 22.04 13.78
CA ILE A 92 20.32 22.25 12.97
C ILE A 92 19.77 20.90 12.49
N GLN A 93 20.63 20.03 11.96
CA GLN A 93 20.21 18.72 11.48
C GLN A 93 19.69 17.84 12.62
N LEU A 94 20.38 17.85 13.77
CA LEU A 94 19.96 17.11 14.96
C LEU A 94 18.61 17.61 15.48
N ALA A 95 18.43 18.92 15.60
CA ALA A 95 17.17 19.53 16.02
C ALA A 95 16.02 19.16 15.07
N PHE A 96 16.25 19.23 13.76
CA PHE A 96 15.27 18.81 12.76
C PHE A 96 14.92 17.34 12.88
N SER A 97 15.92 16.45 13.00
CA SER A 97 15.72 15.01 13.16
C SER A 97 14.96 14.68 14.43
N LEU A 98 15.27 15.32 15.56
CA LEU A 98 14.56 15.13 16.82
C LEU A 98 13.12 15.63 16.75
N PHE A 99 12.90 16.82 16.17
CA PHE A 99 11.56 17.37 15.99
C PHE A 99 10.70 16.47 15.09
N TYR A 100 11.28 16.01 13.97
CA TYR A 100 10.60 15.09 13.05
C TYR A 100 10.28 13.74 13.72
N LEU A 101 11.25 13.18 14.45
CA LEU A 101 11.06 11.93 15.19
C LEU A 101 9.96 12.10 16.26
N PHE A 102 9.98 13.18 17.02
CA PHE A 102 8.95 13.47 18.01
C PHE A 102 7.57 13.58 17.36
N GLY A 103 7.46 14.32 16.25
CA GLY A 103 6.22 14.40 15.46
C GLY A 103 5.72 13.03 15.02
N LEU A 104 6.60 12.17 14.50
CA LEU A 104 6.24 10.80 14.12
C LEU A 104 5.75 9.95 15.30
N PHE A 105 6.39 10.08 16.47
CA PHE A 105 6.00 9.34 17.68
C PHE A 105 4.63 9.78 18.20
N THR A 106 4.35 11.08 18.14
CA THR A 106 3.06 11.65 18.57
C THR A 106 1.95 11.35 17.57
N GLU A 107 2.16 11.62 16.28
CA GLU A 107 1.16 11.43 15.21
C GLU A 107 0.73 9.97 15.08
N ARG A 108 1.67 9.03 15.25
CA ARG A 108 1.39 7.60 15.16
C ARG A 108 1.01 6.96 16.49
N GLY A 109 0.76 7.76 17.54
CA GLY A 109 0.37 7.24 18.85
C GLY A 109 1.36 6.23 19.45
N LEU A 110 2.65 6.30 19.11
CA LEU A 110 3.63 5.30 19.53
C LEU A 110 4.00 5.44 21.01
N VAL A 111 3.84 6.61 21.59
CA VAL A 111 4.14 6.84 23.02
C VAL A 111 3.22 6.03 23.93
N PRO A 112 1.88 6.07 23.79
CA PRO A 112 0.98 5.15 24.49
C PRO A 112 1.31 3.68 24.24
N TYR A 113 1.59 3.32 22.99
CA TYR A 113 1.91 1.94 22.62
C TYR A 113 3.14 1.39 23.35
N LEU A 114 4.22 2.15 23.39
CA LEU A 114 5.50 1.70 23.96
C LEU A 114 5.56 1.83 25.49
N PHE A 115 4.88 2.82 26.07
CA PHE A 115 5.08 3.19 27.48
C PHE A 115 3.82 3.07 28.36
N GLN A 116 2.63 2.90 27.79
CA GLN A 116 1.36 2.87 28.55
C GLN A 116 0.64 1.51 28.50
N ASN A 117 1.37 0.42 28.22
CA ASN A 117 0.84 -0.95 28.18
C ASN A 117 -0.36 -1.15 27.24
N GLN A 118 -0.50 -0.33 26.18
CA GLN A 118 -1.50 -0.57 25.15
C GLN A 118 -1.19 -1.89 24.44
N THR A 119 -2.18 -2.77 24.32
CA THR A 119 -1.99 -4.04 23.61
C THR A 119 -1.82 -3.78 22.10
N LYS A 120 -1.18 -4.73 21.42
CA LYS A 120 -1.01 -4.70 19.96
C LYS A 120 -2.36 -4.56 19.26
N GLU A 121 -3.36 -5.29 19.72
CA GLU A 121 -4.70 -5.32 19.14
C GLU A 121 -5.39 -3.96 19.30
N ALA A 122 -5.28 -3.33 20.48
CA ALA A 122 -5.85 -2.01 20.73
C ALA A 122 -5.19 -0.94 19.85
N TYR A 123 -3.85 -0.98 19.74
CA TYR A 123 -3.10 -0.04 18.89
C TYR A 123 -3.48 -0.17 17.41
N LEU A 124 -3.52 -1.40 16.89
CA LEU A 124 -3.87 -1.65 15.49
C LEU A 124 -5.34 -1.29 15.19
N SER A 125 -6.28 -1.58 16.09
CA SER A 125 -7.68 -1.20 15.94
C SER A 125 -7.91 0.31 15.82
N GLU A 126 -7.05 1.11 16.46
CA GLU A 126 -7.12 2.57 16.44
C GLU A 126 -6.41 3.18 15.23
N HIS A 127 -5.25 2.63 14.85
CA HIS A 127 -4.36 3.25 13.85
C HIS A 127 -4.45 2.62 12.45
N VAL A 128 -4.95 1.38 12.34
CA VAL A 128 -5.05 0.65 11.09
C VAL A 128 -6.51 0.37 10.78
N PHE A 129 -7.09 1.20 9.92
CA PHE A 129 -8.51 1.15 9.57
C PHE A 129 -9.00 -0.26 9.20
N ASP A 130 -8.23 -0.98 8.37
CA ASP A 130 -8.56 -2.31 7.87
C ASP A 130 -8.27 -3.45 8.87
N TYR A 131 -7.68 -3.16 10.02
CA TYR A 131 -7.43 -4.19 11.05
C TYR A 131 -8.73 -4.74 11.64
N ASN A 132 -9.71 -3.87 11.91
CA ASN A 132 -10.99 -4.31 12.45
C ASN A 132 -11.76 -5.19 11.44
N LEU A 133 -11.62 -4.91 10.13
CA LEU A 133 -12.18 -5.73 9.07
C LEU A 133 -11.55 -7.14 9.05
N ALA A 134 -10.24 -7.23 9.26
CA ALA A 134 -9.56 -8.50 9.38
C ALA A 134 -10.05 -9.30 10.60
N ARG A 135 -10.18 -8.62 11.74
CA ARG A 135 -10.71 -9.25 12.96
C ARG A 135 -12.16 -9.71 12.82
N GLU A 136 -13.02 -8.93 12.16
CA GLU A 136 -14.41 -9.34 11.88
C GLU A 136 -14.46 -10.58 10.99
N LEU A 137 -13.63 -10.63 9.94
CA LEU A 137 -13.55 -11.81 9.08
C LEU A 137 -13.05 -13.04 9.87
N ASP A 138 -11.97 -12.89 10.62
CA ASP A 138 -11.37 -13.97 11.41
C ASP A 138 -12.35 -14.54 12.46
N GLN A 139 -13.31 -13.74 12.95
CA GLN A 139 -14.34 -14.19 13.89
C GLN A 139 -15.44 -15.04 13.25
N ILE A 140 -15.71 -14.83 11.96
CA ILE A 140 -16.81 -15.52 11.25
C ILE A 140 -16.31 -16.68 10.38
N SER A 141 -15.04 -16.69 10.01
CA SER A 141 -14.44 -17.73 9.18
C SER A 141 -13.90 -18.89 10.01
N SER A 142 -13.97 -20.10 9.46
CA SER A 142 -13.28 -21.28 9.96
C SER A 142 -11.86 -21.44 9.38
N GLU A 143 -11.02 -22.28 10.00
CA GLU A 143 -9.59 -22.43 9.65
C GLU A 143 -9.32 -22.91 8.21
N HIS A 144 -10.31 -23.50 7.53
CA HIS A 144 -10.17 -24.05 6.18
C HIS A 144 -10.76 -23.15 5.08
N GLU A 145 -11.36 -22.04 5.47
CA GLU A 145 -12.03 -21.12 4.57
C GLU A 145 -11.06 -20.07 4.02
N VAL A 146 -11.14 -19.81 2.72
CA VAL A 146 -10.33 -18.79 2.06
C VAL A 146 -11.18 -17.56 1.77
N ALA A 147 -10.63 -16.38 2.08
CA ALA A 147 -11.25 -15.12 1.68
C ALA A 147 -10.52 -14.48 0.49
N TYR A 148 -11.29 -14.04 -0.49
CA TYR A 148 -10.79 -13.31 -1.65
C TYR A 148 -10.85 -11.80 -1.42
N LEU A 149 -9.70 -11.12 -1.48
CA LEU A 149 -9.65 -9.66 -1.36
C LEU A 149 -9.80 -8.98 -2.73
N LEU A 150 -10.90 -8.24 -2.91
CA LEU A 150 -11.25 -7.52 -4.12
C LEU A 150 -11.12 -6.00 -3.93
N GLY A 151 -10.14 -5.39 -4.60
CA GLY A 151 -9.96 -3.93 -4.57
C GLY A 151 -9.40 -3.37 -3.25
N THR A 152 -8.95 -4.22 -2.31
CA THR A 152 -8.46 -3.78 -0.99
C THR A 152 -7.03 -3.23 -1.01
N GLY A 153 -6.30 -3.36 -2.12
CA GLY A 153 -4.93 -2.85 -2.25
C GLY A 153 -3.85 -3.76 -1.66
N ASN A 154 -4.09 -5.07 -1.63
CA ASN A 154 -3.12 -6.10 -1.22
C ASN A 154 -2.68 -6.03 0.26
N ARG A 155 -3.57 -5.56 1.13
CA ARG A 155 -3.34 -5.53 2.57
C ARG A 155 -3.86 -6.83 3.17
N PHE A 156 -3.04 -7.88 3.18
CA PHE A 156 -3.41 -9.21 3.69
C PHE A 156 -2.73 -9.55 5.04
N TYR A 157 -1.86 -8.68 5.55
CA TYR A 157 -0.95 -8.99 6.66
C TYR A 157 -1.61 -9.10 8.05
N TYR A 158 -2.87 -8.70 8.18
CA TYR A 158 -3.59 -8.67 9.45
C TYR A 158 -4.62 -9.78 9.61
N TYR A 159 -4.82 -10.60 8.56
CA TYR A 159 -5.80 -11.67 8.55
C TYR A 159 -5.15 -12.96 9.06
N SER A 160 -5.84 -13.64 9.96
CA SER A 160 -5.51 -15.02 10.37
C SER A 160 -6.15 -16.01 9.40
N THR A 161 -7.30 -15.64 8.84
CA THR A 161 -7.98 -16.36 7.75
C THR A 161 -7.06 -16.48 6.52
N PRO A 162 -6.94 -17.65 5.89
CA PRO A 162 -6.27 -17.79 4.61
C PRO A 162 -6.79 -16.79 3.56
N ILE A 163 -5.89 -15.98 3.00
CA ILE A 163 -6.24 -14.94 2.02
C ILE A 163 -5.75 -15.29 0.63
N LEU A 164 -6.62 -15.08 -0.37
CA LEU A 164 -6.24 -15.03 -1.78
C LEU A 164 -6.47 -13.62 -2.33
N SER A 165 -5.47 -13.04 -3.01
CA SER A 165 -5.63 -11.76 -3.69
C SER A 165 -4.82 -11.69 -4.98
N GLY A 166 -5.39 -11.06 -6.01
CA GLY A 166 -4.64 -10.60 -7.18
C GLY A 166 -3.89 -9.28 -6.96
N GLY A 167 -3.82 -8.79 -5.71
CA GLY A 167 -3.22 -7.51 -5.35
C GLY A 167 -3.86 -6.33 -6.08
N HIS A 168 -3.05 -5.52 -6.75
CA HIS A 168 -3.52 -4.39 -7.56
C HIS A 168 -4.38 -4.83 -8.77
N GLN A 169 -4.31 -6.11 -9.15
CA GLN A 169 -5.09 -6.70 -10.25
C GLN A 169 -6.18 -7.66 -9.75
N SER A 170 -6.60 -7.52 -8.49
CA SER A 170 -7.63 -8.38 -7.88
C SER A 170 -8.94 -8.41 -8.69
N ALA A 171 -9.38 -7.29 -9.26
CA ALA A 171 -10.53 -7.31 -10.16
C ALA A 171 -10.24 -8.15 -11.41
N THR A 172 -9.13 -7.93 -12.10
CA THR A 172 -8.75 -8.65 -13.33
C THR A 172 -8.62 -10.16 -13.11
N LEU A 173 -8.06 -10.60 -11.98
CA LEU A 173 -7.92 -12.01 -11.66
C LEU A 173 -9.29 -12.69 -11.46
N LEU A 174 -10.17 -12.06 -10.68
CA LEU A 174 -11.53 -12.55 -10.43
C LEU A 174 -12.31 -12.66 -11.75
N LEU A 175 -12.21 -11.62 -12.58
CA LEU A 175 -12.86 -11.57 -13.89
C LEU A 175 -12.32 -12.62 -14.86
N ARG A 176 -11.04 -12.98 -14.76
CA ARG A 176 -10.48 -14.08 -15.55
C ARG A 176 -11.13 -15.41 -15.19
N TRP A 177 -11.46 -15.64 -13.92
CA TRP A 177 -12.18 -16.85 -13.50
C TRP A 177 -13.64 -16.78 -13.93
N MET A 178 -14.29 -15.63 -13.74
CA MET A 178 -15.67 -15.43 -14.18
C MET A 178 -15.84 -15.65 -15.69
N ARG A 179 -14.92 -15.17 -16.52
CA ARG A 179 -14.97 -15.34 -17.99
C ARG A 179 -14.67 -16.76 -18.45
N LYS A 180 -14.02 -17.58 -17.62
CA LYS A 180 -13.83 -19.01 -17.88
C LYS A 180 -15.07 -19.81 -17.53
N ALA A 181 -15.86 -19.34 -16.57
CA ALA A 181 -17.16 -19.88 -16.26
C ALA A 181 -18.16 -19.45 -17.34
N SER A 182 -18.96 -20.39 -17.82
CA SER A 182 -19.97 -20.12 -18.87
C SER A 182 -21.23 -19.45 -18.29
N ASP A 183 -21.44 -19.58 -16.98
CA ASP A 183 -22.62 -19.12 -16.23
C ASP A 183 -22.27 -18.81 -14.75
N PRO A 184 -23.16 -18.13 -14.00
CA PRO A 184 -22.94 -17.79 -12.59
C PRO A 184 -22.70 -18.99 -11.66
N GLU A 185 -23.33 -20.14 -11.90
CA GLU A 185 -23.14 -21.33 -11.05
C GLU A 185 -21.77 -21.95 -11.27
N GLN A 186 -21.32 -22.05 -12.52
CA GLN A 186 -19.95 -22.47 -12.85
C GLN A 186 -18.96 -21.53 -12.19
N PHE A 187 -19.26 -20.23 -12.10
CA PHE A 187 -18.38 -19.29 -11.44
C PHE A 187 -18.30 -19.53 -9.93
N VAL A 188 -19.42 -19.83 -9.26
CA VAL A 188 -19.42 -20.27 -7.85
C VAL A 188 -18.59 -21.53 -7.68
N ARG A 189 -18.78 -22.54 -8.53
CA ARG A 189 -17.98 -23.78 -8.51
C ARG A 189 -16.49 -23.50 -8.68
N GLU A 190 -16.11 -22.59 -9.58
CA GLU A 190 -14.71 -22.15 -9.74
C GLU A 190 -14.15 -21.50 -8.46
N LEU A 191 -14.93 -20.67 -7.77
CA LEU A 191 -14.50 -20.08 -6.49
C LEU A 191 -14.35 -21.15 -5.41
N ARG A 192 -15.30 -22.10 -5.34
CA ARG A 192 -15.29 -23.21 -4.37
C ARG A 192 -14.15 -24.19 -4.59
N MET A 193 -13.78 -24.49 -5.83
CA MET A 193 -12.59 -25.31 -6.14
C MET A 193 -11.29 -24.70 -5.60
N ARG A 194 -11.30 -23.42 -5.23
CA ARG A 194 -10.18 -22.70 -4.60
C ARG A 194 -10.39 -22.48 -3.10
N ASN A 195 -11.38 -23.15 -2.52
CA ASN A 195 -11.85 -23.00 -1.14
C ASN A 195 -12.27 -21.56 -0.78
N ILE A 196 -12.59 -20.73 -1.78
CA ILE A 196 -13.04 -19.36 -1.52
C ILE A 196 -14.46 -19.44 -0.97
N THR A 197 -14.64 -18.90 0.24
CA THR A 197 -15.95 -18.83 0.90
C THR A 197 -16.36 -17.41 1.24
N TYR A 198 -15.41 -16.51 1.39
CA TYR A 198 -15.66 -15.08 1.59
C TYR A 198 -15.08 -14.25 0.45
N ILE A 199 -15.76 -13.15 0.12
CA ILE A 199 -15.22 -12.08 -0.73
C ILE A 199 -15.25 -10.79 0.10
N VAL A 200 -14.09 -10.20 0.33
CA VAL A 200 -13.96 -8.90 0.98
C VAL A 200 -13.71 -7.86 -0.09
N ALA A 201 -14.69 -6.98 -0.34
CA ALA A 201 -14.63 -6.02 -1.42
C ALA A 201 -14.64 -4.59 -0.92
N HIS A 202 -13.74 -3.76 -1.47
CA HIS A 202 -13.88 -2.31 -1.38
C HIS A 202 -14.89 -1.84 -2.44
N GLN A 203 -16.07 -1.41 -2.03
CA GLN A 203 -17.21 -1.20 -2.94
C GLN A 203 -16.92 -0.20 -4.06
N GLU A 204 -16.41 0.99 -3.72
CA GLU A 204 -16.16 2.04 -4.73
C GLU A 204 -15.12 1.62 -5.76
N ARG A 205 -13.97 1.09 -5.32
CA ARG A 205 -12.90 0.61 -6.20
C ARG A 205 -13.33 -0.56 -7.06
N MET A 206 -14.15 -1.46 -6.53
CA MET A 206 -14.75 -2.55 -7.30
C MET A 206 -15.65 -1.98 -8.40
N GLN A 207 -16.56 -1.06 -8.07
CA GLN A 207 -17.44 -0.44 -9.06
C GLN A 207 -16.66 0.31 -10.14
N GLU A 208 -15.64 1.08 -9.77
CA GLU A 208 -14.78 1.79 -10.72
C GLU A 208 -14.02 0.82 -11.64
N SER A 209 -13.46 -0.25 -11.07
CA SER A 209 -12.77 -1.30 -11.84
C SER A 209 -13.73 -2.02 -12.80
N PHE A 210 -14.95 -2.30 -12.35
CA PHE A 210 -15.94 -3.02 -13.17
C PHE A 210 -16.51 -2.16 -14.28
N ARG A 211 -16.72 -0.85 -14.05
CA ARG A 211 -17.14 0.09 -15.10
C ARG A 211 -16.15 0.18 -16.24
N THR A 212 -14.86 -0.01 -15.97
CA THR A 212 -13.80 0.12 -16.98
C THR A 212 -13.46 -1.21 -17.66
N ILE A 213 -13.63 -2.35 -16.98
CA ILE A 213 -13.15 -3.65 -17.46
C ILE A 213 -14.28 -4.54 -18.03
N LEU A 214 -15.52 -4.40 -17.55
CA LEU A 214 -16.62 -5.28 -17.93
C LEU A 214 -17.32 -4.83 -19.22
N ASN A 215 -17.57 -5.78 -20.11
CA ASN A 215 -18.53 -5.60 -21.19
C ASN A 215 -19.96 -5.90 -20.69
N LYS A 216 -20.98 -5.72 -21.55
CA LYS A 216 -22.39 -5.94 -21.17
C LYS A 216 -22.69 -7.37 -20.71
N GLN A 217 -22.07 -8.36 -21.34
CA GLN A 217 -22.26 -9.78 -21.00
C GLN A 217 -21.63 -10.11 -19.65
N ASP A 218 -20.38 -9.67 -19.43
CA ASP A 218 -19.69 -9.85 -18.15
C ASP A 218 -20.45 -9.18 -17.00
N LEU A 219 -21.01 -7.99 -17.23
CA LEU A 219 -21.81 -7.27 -16.25
C LEU A 219 -23.08 -8.05 -15.89
N GLN A 220 -23.73 -8.68 -16.87
CA GLN A 220 -24.92 -9.51 -16.62
C GLN A 220 -24.57 -10.74 -15.77
N VAL A 221 -23.52 -11.48 -16.13
CA VAL A 221 -23.05 -12.63 -15.34
C VAL A 221 -22.68 -12.21 -13.92
N TRP A 222 -21.93 -11.11 -13.77
CA TRP A 222 -21.56 -10.58 -12.46
C TRP A 222 -22.78 -10.17 -11.63
N ASN A 223 -23.75 -9.45 -12.20
CA ASN A 223 -24.93 -9.00 -11.49
C ASN A 223 -25.78 -10.18 -11.02
N THR A 224 -26.01 -11.17 -11.90
CA THR A 224 -26.72 -12.40 -11.52
C THR A 224 -25.97 -13.14 -10.41
N PHE A 225 -24.65 -13.30 -10.55
CA PHE A 225 -23.81 -13.90 -9.52
C PHE A 225 -23.91 -13.17 -8.18
N ALA A 226 -23.76 -11.85 -8.19
CA ALA A 226 -23.77 -11.02 -7.00
C ALA A 226 -25.13 -11.02 -6.30
N THR A 227 -26.24 -11.06 -7.06
CA THR A 227 -27.59 -11.09 -6.49
C THR A 227 -27.96 -12.46 -5.94
N GLN A 228 -27.52 -13.55 -6.58
CA GLN A 228 -27.94 -14.91 -6.20
C GLN A 228 -27.01 -15.56 -5.18
N TYR A 229 -25.70 -15.31 -5.27
CA TYR A 229 -24.70 -16.09 -4.51
C TYR A 229 -23.88 -15.28 -3.50
N LEU A 230 -23.91 -13.94 -3.54
CA LEU A 230 -23.22 -13.12 -2.54
C LEU A 230 -24.19 -12.63 -1.47
N HIS A 231 -23.90 -12.98 -0.21
CA HIS A 231 -24.64 -12.49 0.93
C HIS A 231 -23.76 -11.62 1.82
N PRO A 232 -24.12 -10.34 2.06
CA PRO A 232 -23.35 -9.51 2.97
C PRO A 232 -23.48 -10.04 4.40
N VAL A 233 -22.34 -10.22 5.07
CA VAL A 233 -22.25 -10.71 6.46
C VAL A 233 -21.61 -9.70 7.40
N GLY A 234 -20.96 -8.66 6.87
CA GLY A 234 -20.37 -7.58 7.64
C GLY A 234 -19.95 -6.40 6.75
N SER A 235 -19.77 -5.23 7.34
CA SER A 235 -19.27 -4.05 6.63
C SER A 235 -18.50 -3.12 7.57
N LEU A 236 -17.43 -2.53 7.04
CA LEU A 236 -16.62 -1.54 7.74
C LEU A 236 -16.26 -0.40 6.78
N GLY A 237 -16.98 0.72 6.90
CA GLY A 237 -16.86 1.85 5.98
C GLY A 237 -17.07 1.42 4.51
N PRO A 238 -16.10 1.61 3.60
CA PRO A 238 -16.26 1.25 2.19
C PRO A 238 -16.06 -0.24 1.89
N TYR A 239 -15.74 -1.06 2.91
CA TYR A 239 -15.53 -2.49 2.75
C TYR A 239 -16.77 -3.28 3.13
N VAL A 240 -17.07 -4.31 2.35
CA VAL A 240 -18.12 -5.29 2.65
C VAL A 240 -17.54 -6.69 2.57
N ILE A 241 -17.89 -7.51 3.56
CA ILE A 241 -17.61 -8.94 3.59
C ILE A 241 -18.86 -9.65 3.06
N PHE A 242 -18.68 -10.42 2.00
CA PHE A 242 -19.70 -11.29 1.44
C PHE A 242 -19.34 -12.74 1.74
N THR A 243 -20.32 -13.54 2.14
CA THR A 243 -20.22 -15.00 2.08
C THR A 243 -20.79 -15.51 0.75
N LEU A 244 -20.19 -16.58 0.25
CA LEU A 244 -20.66 -17.32 -0.93
C LEU A 244 -21.72 -18.34 -0.49
N LYS A 245 -22.90 -18.28 -1.11
CA LYS A 245 -23.90 -19.35 -1.01
C LYS A 245 -23.56 -20.51 -1.94
N GLU A 246 -23.94 -21.71 -1.52
CA GLU A 246 -23.94 -22.87 -2.39
C GLU A 246 -24.99 -22.73 -3.49
N PRO A 247 -24.73 -23.26 -4.70
CA PRO A 247 -25.79 -23.51 -5.66
C PRO A 247 -26.79 -24.49 -5.07
N GLU A 248 -28.09 -24.25 -5.26
CA GLU A 248 -29.10 -25.23 -4.93
C GLU A 248 -28.82 -26.49 -5.74
N VAL A 249 -28.51 -27.60 -5.06
CA VAL A 249 -28.40 -28.90 -5.71
C VAL A 249 -29.82 -29.26 -6.12
N VAL A 250 -30.13 -29.09 -7.41
CA VAL A 250 -31.33 -29.68 -7.99
C VAL A 250 -31.11 -31.20 -7.96
N VAL A 251 -31.54 -31.83 -6.87
CA VAL A 251 -31.65 -33.28 -6.81
C VAL A 251 -32.78 -33.63 -7.78
N ASN A 252 -32.42 -34.10 -8.97
CA ASN A 252 -33.39 -34.70 -9.86
C ASN A 252 -33.89 -35.98 -9.19
N GLU A 253 -35.04 -35.89 -8.54
CA GLU A 253 -35.86 -37.05 -8.16
C GLU A 253 -36.49 -37.64 -9.43
N GLU A 254 -35.68 -38.15 -10.36
CA GLU A 254 -36.16 -38.95 -11.48
C GLU A 254 -35.26 -40.17 -11.65
N GLY A 255 -35.78 -41.33 -11.21
CA GLY A 255 -35.55 -42.58 -11.92
C GLY A 255 -34.81 -43.71 -11.23
N ASP A 256 -35.11 -44.04 -9.97
CA ASP A 256 -34.93 -45.42 -9.46
C ASP A 256 -36.28 -46.14 -9.49
N HIS A 257 -36.76 -46.43 -10.70
CA HIS A 257 -37.70 -47.52 -10.93
C HIS A 257 -37.13 -48.40 -12.06
N GLU A 258 -37.18 -49.71 -11.81
CA GLU A 258 -36.74 -50.83 -12.65
C GLU A 258 -35.24 -51.15 -12.53
N LEU A 259 -34.82 -52.33 -12.09
CA LEU A 259 -35.33 -53.65 -12.46
C LEU A 259 -35.31 -54.65 -11.29
N SER A 260 -36.46 -55.29 -11.13
CA SER A 260 -36.66 -56.62 -10.53
C SER A 260 -35.86 -57.73 -11.21
#